data_AF-A0A173LKX4-F1
#
_entry.id   AF-A0A173LKX4-F1
#
_cell.length_a   1.000
_cell.length_b   1.000
_cell.length_c   1.000
_cell.angle_alpha   90.00
_cell.angle_beta   90.00
_cell.angle_gamma   90.00
#
_symmetry.space_group_name_H-M   'P 1'
#
loop_
_entity.id
_entity.type
_entity.pdbx_description
1 polymer ?
#
loop_
_entity_poly.entity_id
_entity_poly.type
_entity_poly.pdbx_seq_one_letter_code
_entity_poly.pdbx_strand_id
1 'polypeptide(L)'
;MYCACSLPTALAEVFQDARHVDLVANSPRLTIWKPSRPLTLLNLTSTSSWTLQNGAAHSLNSLQDIALSQQWARAIFAADINDELDGLLVESTMTGHDSVVLFKPAEESLPVAPTADAPLAAQHARLLIKAAAKEIGYSVDG
;
A
#
# COMPACT_ATOMS: atom_id res chain seq x y z
N MET A 1 8.28 -3.24 -2.53
CA MET A 1 7.77 -1.87 -2.28
C MET A 1 6.31 -1.98 -1.85
N TYR A 2 5.82 -1.18 -0.89
CA TYR A 2 4.39 -1.16 -0.53
C TYR A 2 3.73 0.09 -1.11
N CYS A 3 2.58 -0.07 -1.75
CA CYS A 3 1.87 1.01 -2.44
C CYS A 3 0.37 0.93 -2.15
N ALA A 4 -0.19 2.00 -1.62
CA ALA A 4 -1.63 2.12 -1.44
C ALA A 4 -2.32 2.51 -2.75
N CYS A 5 -3.52 1.99 -3.01
CA CYS A 5 -4.32 2.34 -4.19
C CYS A 5 -5.20 3.58 -4.00
N SER A 6 -5.19 4.19 -2.80
CA SER A 6 -5.94 5.41 -2.49
C SER A 6 -5.16 6.33 -1.55
N LEU A 7 -5.46 7.63 -1.63
CA LEU A 7 -4.85 8.63 -0.74
C LEU A 7 -5.22 8.40 0.75
N PRO A 8 -6.47 8.11 1.14
CA PRO A 8 -6.81 7.78 2.53
C PRO A 8 -5.99 6.60 3.07
N THR A 9 -5.84 5.52 2.29
CA THR A 9 -5.02 4.37 2.68
C THR A 9 -3.55 4.75 2.81
N ALA A 10 -3.00 5.52 1.87
CA ALA A 10 -1.60 5.97 1.96
C ALA A 10 -1.35 6.77 3.25
N LEU A 11 -2.27 7.68 3.60
CA LEU A 11 -2.17 8.47 4.83
C LEU A 11 -2.32 7.59 6.08
N ALA A 12 -3.27 6.66 6.09
CA ALA A 12 -3.49 5.77 7.22
C ALA A 12 -2.27 4.89 7.50
N GLU A 13 -1.62 4.36 6.45
CA GLU A 13 -0.44 3.50 6.55
C GLU A 13 0.80 4.28 7.01
N VAL A 14 1.01 5.49 6.49
CA VAL A 14 2.19 6.32 6.86
C VAL A 14 2.06 6.92 8.25
N PHE A 15 0.85 7.34 8.64
CA PHE A 15 0.61 8.06 9.90
C PHE A 15 -0.15 7.21 10.94
N GLN A 16 -0.14 5.88 10.80
CA GLN A 16 -0.87 4.93 11.65
C GLN A 16 -0.65 5.18 13.15
N ASP A 17 0.62 5.33 13.55
CA ASP A 17 0.99 5.48 14.97
C ASP A 17 0.61 6.85 15.52
N ALA A 18 0.79 7.90 14.71
CA ALA A 18 0.61 9.29 15.11
C ALA A 18 -0.86 9.72 15.09
N ARG A 19 -1.68 9.12 14.20
CA ARG A 19 -3.09 9.45 13.94
C ARG A 19 -3.35 10.93 13.61
N HIS A 20 -2.31 11.65 13.24
CA HIS A 20 -2.34 13.01 12.71
C HIS A 20 -1.35 13.10 11.54
N VAL A 21 -1.74 13.85 10.51
CA VAL A 21 -0.92 14.06 9.32
C VAL A 21 -0.13 15.35 9.49
N ASP A 22 1.16 15.22 9.78
CA ASP A 22 2.10 16.34 9.78
C ASP A 22 2.59 16.59 8.34
N LEU A 23 2.28 17.78 7.80
CA LEU A 23 2.63 18.15 6.43
C LEU A 23 4.09 18.59 6.25
N VAL A 24 4.81 18.85 7.34
CA VAL A 24 6.10 19.56 7.37
C VAL A 24 7.22 18.68 7.92
N ALA A 25 6.98 17.92 9.00
CA ALA A 25 8.00 17.10 9.63
C ALA A 25 8.59 16.08 8.66
N ASN A 26 9.91 16.14 8.46
CA ASN A 26 10.65 15.33 7.47
C ASN A 26 10.27 15.58 6.00
N SER A 27 9.52 16.67 5.72
CA SER A 27 9.10 17.07 4.38
C SER A 27 8.48 15.92 3.56
N PRO A 28 7.38 15.32 4.07
CA PRO A 28 6.80 14.13 3.45
C PRO A 28 6.28 14.50 2.06
N ARG A 29 6.33 13.52 1.15
CA ARG A 29 5.93 13.70 -0.24
C ARG A 29 4.82 12.73 -0.63
N LEU A 30 3.91 13.20 -1.47
CA LEU A 30 2.89 12.39 -2.11
C LEU A 30 3.35 12.09 -3.53
N THR A 31 3.69 10.83 -3.77
CA THR A 31 4.10 10.33 -5.09
C THR A 31 3.01 9.44 -5.65
N ILE A 32 2.48 9.81 -6.81
CA ILE A 32 1.45 9.06 -7.54
C ILE A 32 2.06 8.60 -8.86
N TRP A 33 1.90 7.33 -9.17
CA TRP A 33 2.39 6.75 -10.41
C TRP A 33 1.42 5.70 -10.91
N LYS A 34 1.55 5.34 -12.20
CA LYS A 34 0.79 4.26 -12.82
C LYS A 34 1.79 3.30 -13.47
N PRO A 35 1.62 1.97 -13.32
CA PRO A 35 2.46 1.00 -14.01
C PRO A 35 2.47 1.23 -15.53
N SER A 36 3.63 1.06 -16.16
CA SER A 36 3.83 1.15 -17.62
C SER A 36 3.22 -0.03 -18.38
N ARG A 37 3.01 -1.15 -17.68
CA ARG A 37 2.31 -2.36 -18.15
C ARG A 37 1.37 -2.91 -17.07
N PRO A 38 0.39 -3.75 -17.42
CA PRO A 38 -0.39 -4.49 -16.42
C PRO A 38 0.53 -5.30 -15.47
N LEU A 39 0.14 -5.36 -14.19
CA LEU A 39 0.83 -6.12 -13.16
C LEU A 39 0.17 -7.49 -12.98
N THR A 40 0.98 -8.53 -12.85
CA THR A 40 0.55 -9.86 -12.44
C THR A 40 0.67 -9.96 -10.93
N LEU A 41 -0.45 -9.82 -10.22
CA LEU A 41 -0.50 -9.83 -8.75
C LEU A 41 -1.18 -11.09 -8.23
N LEU A 42 -0.59 -11.72 -7.21
CA LEU A 42 -1.28 -12.75 -6.45
C LEU A 42 -2.34 -12.09 -5.56
N ASN A 43 -3.60 -12.43 -5.77
CA ASN A 43 -4.70 -11.90 -4.98
C ASN A 43 -4.77 -12.57 -3.60
N LEU A 44 -4.52 -11.79 -2.54
CA LEU A 44 -4.61 -12.20 -1.15
C LEU A 44 -5.74 -11.47 -0.39
N THR A 45 -6.62 -10.74 -1.08
CA THR A 45 -7.76 -10.10 -0.43
C THR A 45 -8.71 -11.13 0.13
N SER A 46 -9.58 -10.69 1.04
CA SER A 46 -10.60 -11.52 1.69
C SER A 46 -11.54 -12.25 0.70
N THR A 47 -11.61 -11.79 -0.55
CA THR A 47 -12.44 -12.39 -1.62
C THR A 47 -11.71 -13.42 -2.49
N SER A 48 -10.42 -13.63 -2.28
CA SER A 48 -9.60 -14.54 -3.10
C SER A 48 -9.92 -16.02 -2.86
N SER A 49 -10.04 -16.79 -3.95
CA SER A 49 -10.11 -18.26 -3.86
C SER A 49 -8.77 -18.89 -3.46
N TRP A 50 -7.64 -18.21 -3.70
CA TRP A 50 -6.31 -18.70 -3.35
C TRP A 50 -6.13 -18.81 -1.83
N THR A 51 -6.61 -17.81 -1.08
CA THR A 51 -6.51 -17.78 0.39
C THR A 51 -7.37 -18.86 1.04
N LEU A 52 -8.52 -19.17 0.45
CA LEU A 52 -9.39 -20.28 0.82
C LEU A 52 -8.74 -21.64 0.52
N GLN A 53 -8.10 -21.79 -0.64
CA GLN A 53 -7.48 -23.06 -1.06
C GLN A 53 -6.20 -23.38 -0.30
N ASN A 54 -5.43 -22.36 0.11
CA ASN A 54 -4.15 -22.54 0.79
C ASN A 54 -4.25 -22.43 2.32
N GLY A 55 -5.45 -22.45 2.90
CA GLY A 55 -5.67 -22.37 4.35
C GLY A 55 -5.19 -21.06 5.00
N ALA A 56 -4.84 -20.05 4.19
CA ALA A 56 -4.29 -18.78 4.63
C ALA A 56 -5.34 -17.84 5.23
N ALA A 57 -6.63 -18.06 4.93
CA ALA A 57 -7.73 -17.21 5.38
C ALA A 57 -7.77 -16.99 6.91
N HIS A 58 -7.36 -17.97 7.72
CA HIS A 58 -7.35 -17.83 9.18
C HIS A 58 -6.17 -17.01 9.70
N SER A 59 -5.02 -17.01 8.98
CA SER A 59 -3.81 -16.27 9.36
C SER A 59 -3.79 -14.84 8.84
N LEU A 60 -4.53 -14.53 7.77
CA LEU A 60 -4.66 -13.16 7.25
C LEU A 60 -5.30 -12.21 8.27
N ASN A 61 -6.23 -12.72 9.10
CA ASN A 61 -6.81 -11.95 10.21
C ASN A 61 -5.78 -11.58 11.31
N SER A 62 -4.59 -12.20 11.30
CA SER A 62 -3.49 -11.89 12.22
C SER A 62 -2.41 -10.99 11.62
N LEU A 63 -2.60 -10.45 10.39
CA LEU A 63 -1.66 -9.54 9.71
C LEU A 63 -1.51 -8.15 10.35
N GLN A 64 -2.15 -7.91 11.50
CA GLN A 64 -1.83 -6.75 12.34
C GLN A 64 -0.38 -6.78 12.83
N ASP A 65 0.27 -7.94 12.82
CA ASP A 65 1.70 -8.07 13.04
C ASP A 65 2.49 -7.84 11.73
N ILE A 66 3.20 -6.72 11.65
CA ILE A 66 4.04 -6.33 10.51
C ILE A 66 5.14 -7.37 10.24
N ALA A 67 5.72 -7.98 11.28
CA ALA A 67 6.77 -8.98 11.11
C ALA A 67 6.21 -10.28 10.51
N LEU A 68 5.01 -10.68 10.94
CA LEU A 68 4.30 -11.81 10.36
C LEU A 68 3.93 -11.53 8.90
N SER A 69 3.39 -10.36 8.59
CA SER A 69 3.08 -9.93 7.22
C SER A 69 4.30 -9.98 6.29
N GLN A 70 5.46 -9.54 6.75
CA GLN A 70 6.70 -9.62 5.98
C GLN A 70 7.21 -11.06 5.82
N GLN A 71 7.08 -11.89 6.85
CA GLN A 71 7.48 -13.30 6.79
C GLN A 71 6.63 -14.06 5.77
N TRP A 72 5.33 -13.79 5.72
CA TRP A 72 4.43 -14.35 4.72
C TRP A 72 4.77 -13.90 3.31
N ALA A 73 4.98 -12.60 3.09
CA ALA A 73 5.39 -12.11 1.77
C ALA A 73 6.69 -12.77 1.29
N ARG A 74 7.68 -12.95 2.20
CA ARG A 74 8.93 -13.66 1.89
C ARG A 74 8.71 -15.15 1.62
N ALA A 75 7.86 -15.82 2.39
CA ALA A 75 7.57 -17.24 2.22
C ALA A 75 6.84 -17.50 0.89
N ILE A 76 5.88 -16.65 0.52
CA ILE A 76 5.17 -16.71 -0.76
C ILE A 76 6.14 -16.49 -1.93
N PHE A 77 7.04 -15.51 -1.81
CA PHE A 77 8.09 -15.27 -2.80
C PHE A 77 9.07 -16.45 -2.90
N ALA A 78 9.44 -17.06 -1.76
CA ALA A 78 10.39 -18.19 -1.70
C ALA A 78 9.78 -19.54 -2.12
N ALA A 79 8.46 -19.67 -2.15
CA ALA A 79 7.76 -20.91 -2.50
C ALA A 79 7.71 -21.19 -4.01
N ASP A 80 8.62 -20.60 -4.80
CA ASP A 80 8.71 -20.77 -6.26
C ASP A 80 7.39 -20.44 -6.99
N ILE A 81 6.65 -19.43 -6.50
CA ILE A 81 5.57 -18.84 -7.28
C ILE A 81 6.20 -17.97 -8.36
N ASN A 82 6.58 -18.62 -9.47
CA ASN A 82 7.14 -18.13 -10.75
C ASN A 82 7.76 -16.71 -10.76
N ASP A 83 8.94 -16.59 -11.37
CA ASP A 83 9.62 -15.33 -11.74
C ASP A 83 8.76 -14.30 -12.51
N GLU A 84 7.51 -14.65 -12.83
CA GLU A 84 6.52 -13.83 -13.54
C GLU A 84 5.62 -13.00 -12.61
N LEU A 85 5.65 -13.20 -11.27
CA LEU A 85 4.84 -12.40 -10.35
C LEU A 85 5.46 -11.03 -10.06
N ASP A 86 4.66 -9.99 -10.28
CA ASP A 86 5.02 -8.62 -9.95
C ASP A 86 4.80 -8.30 -8.47
N GLY A 87 3.95 -9.06 -7.77
CA GLY A 87 3.65 -8.76 -6.38
C GLY A 87 2.38 -9.41 -5.83
N LEU A 88 1.91 -8.84 -4.72
CA LEU A 88 0.72 -9.24 -3.99
C LEU A 88 -0.31 -8.12 -4.01
N LEU A 89 -1.58 -8.46 -4.24
CA LEU A 89 -2.72 -7.60 -3.95
C LEU A 89 -3.24 -7.97 -2.56
N VAL A 90 -3.20 -7.03 -1.63
CA VAL A 90 -3.58 -7.21 -0.23
C VAL A 90 -4.64 -6.18 0.17
N GLU A 91 -5.37 -6.47 1.24
CA GLU A 91 -6.31 -5.53 1.83
C GLU A 91 -5.59 -4.75 2.95
N SER A 92 -5.67 -3.42 2.94
CA SER A 92 -5.14 -2.60 4.03
C SER A 92 -5.90 -2.90 5.32
N THR A 93 -5.20 -3.26 6.38
CA THR A 93 -5.81 -3.48 7.70
C THR A 93 -6.32 -2.19 8.34
N MET A 94 -5.88 -1.04 7.83
CA MET A 94 -6.25 0.29 8.32
C MET A 94 -7.55 0.81 7.71
N THR A 95 -7.83 0.48 6.45
CA THR A 95 -8.97 1.05 5.72
C THR A 95 -9.86 0.01 5.02
N GLY A 96 -9.42 -1.24 4.88
CA GLY A 96 -10.12 -2.28 4.10
C GLY A 96 -9.99 -2.11 2.58
N HIS A 97 -9.23 -1.11 2.11
CA HIS A 97 -9.01 -0.89 0.68
C HIS A 97 -7.79 -1.65 0.18
N ASP A 98 -7.78 -1.92 -1.12
CA ASP A 98 -6.67 -2.59 -1.79
C ASP A 98 -5.34 -1.80 -1.66
N SER A 99 -4.28 -2.56 -1.39
CA SER A 99 -2.88 -2.15 -1.42
C SER A 99 -2.07 -3.19 -2.18
N VAL A 100 -0.90 -2.79 -2.66
CA VAL A 100 -0.03 -3.64 -3.47
C VAL A 100 1.35 -3.74 -2.83
N VAL A 101 1.86 -4.96 -2.71
CA VAL A 101 3.26 -5.26 -2.36
C VAL A 101 3.97 -5.67 -3.63
N LEU A 102 4.87 -4.84 -4.14
CA LEU A 102 5.65 -5.14 -5.34
C LEU A 102 6.94 -5.88 -5.01
N PHE A 103 7.21 -6.92 -5.80
CA PHE A 103 8.46 -7.68 -5.83
C PHE A 103 9.43 -7.12 -6.86
N LYS A 104 10.65 -7.69 -6.91
CA LYS A 104 11.71 -7.22 -7.81
C LYS A 104 11.32 -7.24 -9.30
N PRO A 105 10.60 -8.26 -9.84
CA PRO A 105 10.19 -8.27 -11.26
C PRO A 105 9.33 -7.06 -11.69
N ALA A 106 8.61 -6.44 -10.75
CA ALA A 106 7.79 -5.26 -11.03
C ALA A 106 8.61 -3.99 -11.29
N GLU A 107 9.93 -3.99 -11.06
CA GLU A 107 10.76 -2.80 -11.27
C GLU A 107 10.65 -2.26 -12.71
N GLU A 108 10.58 -3.14 -13.71
CA GLU A 108 10.40 -2.77 -15.12
C GLU A 108 9.02 -2.17 -15.43
N SER A 109 8.04 -2.37 -14.54
CA SER A 109 6.71 -1.78 -14.67
C SER A 109 6.66 -0.34 -14.14
N LEU A 110 7.67 0.13 -13.41
CA LEU A 110 7.70 1.48 -12.89
C LEU A 110 7.92 2.47 -14.03
N PRO A 111 7.15 3.58 -14.08
CA PRO A 111 7.38 4.60 -15.09
C PRO A 111 8.68 5.36 -14.81
N VAL A 112 9.31 5.89 -15.87
CA VAL A 112 10.53 6.70 -15.77
C VAL A 112 10.34 7.94 -14.86
N ALA A 113 9.13 8.49 -14.83
CA ALA A 113 8.75 9.56 -13.92
C ALA A 113 7.35 9.29 -13.34
N PRO A 114 7.10 9.71 -12.09
CA PRO A 114 5.77 9.61 -11.49
C PRO A 114 4.78 10.53 -12.21
N THR A 115 3.50 10.16 -12.16
CA THR A 115 2.39 10.99 -12.66
C THR A 115 2.30 12.31 -11.89
N ALA A 116 2.54 12.27 -10.58
CA ALA A 116 2.64 13.44 -9.73
C ALA A 116 3.60 13.16 -8.57
N ASP A 117 4.36 14.18 -8.19
CA ASP A 117 5.20 14.16 -7.00
C ASP A 117 5.26 15.56 -6.39
N ALA A 118 4.77 15.69 -5.15
CA ALA A 118 4.70 16.97 -4.47
C ALA A 118 4.92 16.82 -2.96
N PRO A 119 5.53 17.82 -2.29
CA PRO A 119 5.48 17.90 -0.83
C PRO A 119 4.03 17.93 -0.34
N LEU A 120 3.74 17.26 0.77
CA LEU A 120 2.42 17.30 1.40
C LEU A 120 2.02 18.73 1.81
N ALA A 121 3.00 19.55 2.19
CA ALA A 121 2.80 20.97 2.50
C ALA A 121 2.39 21.84 1.29
N ALA A 122 2.51 21.34 0.05
CA ALA A 122 2.19 22.12 -1.14
C ALA A 122 0.70 22.50 -1.18
N GLN A 123 0.40 23.76 -1.47
CA GLN A 123 -0.97 24.31 -1.36
C GLN A 123 -2.03 23.51 -2.12
N HIS A 124 -1.69 23.00 -3.30
CA HIS A 124 -2.60 22.20 -4.13
C HIS A 124 -2.91 20.81 -3.53
N ALA A 125 -1.99 20.24 -2.74
CA ALA A 125 -2.16 18.93 -2.11
C ALA A 125 -2.98 19.03 -0.81
N ARG A 126 -2.90 20.15 -0.08
CA ARG A 126 -3.49 20.33 1.26
C ARG A 126 -4.99 20.04 1.32
N LEU A 127 -5.77 20.46 0.31
CA LEU A 127 -7.21 20.23 0.30
C LEU A 127 -7.57 18.74 0.17
N LEU A 128 -6.86 18.03 -0.73
CA LEU A 128 -7.03 16.59 -0.92
C LEU A 128 -6.60 15.81 0.33
N ILE A 129 -5.49 16.20 0.94
CA ILE A 129 -4.99 15.58 2.18
C ILE A 129 -5.99 15.78 3.32
N LYS A 130 -6.54 16.99 3.50
CA LYS A 130 -7.56 17.24 4.53
C LYS A 130 -8.83 16.43 4.32
N ALA A 131 -9.28 16.29 3.08
CA ALA A 131 -10.45 15.47 2.75
C ALA A 131 -10.20 13.99 3.07
N ALA A 132 -9.05 13.45 2.63
CA ALA A 132 -8.66 12.07 2.88
C ALA A 132 -8.40 11.77 4.37
N ALA A 133 -7.73 12.67 5.09
CA ALA A 133 -7.51 12.54 6.53
C ALA A 133 -8.83 12.52 7.30
N LYS A 134 -9.80 13.37 6.91
CA LYS A 134 -11.14 13.37 7.52
C LYS A 134 -11.86 12.03 7.33
N GLU A 135 -11.72 11.39 6.16
CA GLU A 135 -12.33 10.10 5.86
C GLU A 135 -11.87 8.99 6.82
N ILE A 136 -10.59 9.01 7.20
CA ILE A 136 -9.99 8.06 8.15
C ILE A 136 -9.99 8.56 9.61
N GLY A 137 -10.59 9.73 9.87
CA GLY A 137 -10.69 10.33 11.20
C GLY A 137 -9.39 10.88 11.78
N TYR A 138 -8.45 11.32 10.92
CA TYR A 138 -7.16 11.90 11.32
C TYR A 138 -7.22 13.44 11.30
N SER A 139 -6.45 14.08 12.18
CA SER A 139 -6.19 15.53 12.10
C SER A 139 -5.06 15.85 11.12
N VAL A 140 -4.93 17.12 10.72
CA VAL A 140 -3.86 17.60 9.82
C VAL A 140 -3.23 18.84 10.42
N ASP A 141 -1.90 18.83 10.56
CA ASP A 141 -1.08 19.89 11.14
C ASP A 141 0.01 20.35 10.16
N GLY A 142 0.48 21.60 10.34
CA GLY A 142 1.41 22.28 9.41
C GLY A 142 0.69 22.94 8.26
#